data_AF-A0A5D6XMJ6-F1
#
_entry.id   AF-A0A5D6XMJ6-F1
#
_cell.length_a   1.000
_cell.length_b   1.000
_cell.length_c   1.000
_cell.angle_alpha   90.00
_cell.angle_beta   90.00
_cell.angle_gamma   90.00
#
_symmetry.space_group_name_H-M   'P 1'
#
loop_
_entity.id
_entity.type
_entity.pdbx_description
1 polymer ?
#
loop_
_entity_poly.entity_id
_entity_poly.type
_entity_poly.pdbx_seq_one_letter_code
_entity_poly.pdbx_strand_id
1 'polypeptide(L)'
;MTSNVAARALACAVVGFAVALCVSATPPPAAPEPDAVCNSLTGPFCLAHGASSQFAAYMTPITVESVFGSSEAAARDVAAADGKRCFFQHFARSWMDNNGEENDLMNKDVRSVDECEALCCAHPQCQSFSFWMGQTCFLRSTRNQPRAESNSFSGNRIG
;
A
#
# COMPACT_ATOMS: atom_id res chain seq x y z
N MET A 1 35.78 -8.56 4.54
CA MET A 1 34.85 -9.02 3.48
C MET A 1 35.65 -9.83 2.48
N THR A 2 35.18 -11.04 2.23
CA THR A 2 35.70 -12.06 1.32
C THR A 2 35.76 -11.55 -0.12
N SER A 3 36.89 -11.80 -0.80
CA SER A 3 37.05 -11.60 -2.24
C SER A 3 36.16 -12.56 -3.02
N ASN A 4 35.31 -12.04 -3.90
CA ASN A 4 34.72 -12.81 -4.99
C ASN A 4 35.34 -12.32 -6.30
N VAL A 5 36.30 -13.08 -6.83
CA VAL A 5 36.85 -12.89 -8.17
C VAL A 5 35.87 -13.54 -9.16
N ALA A 6 35.11 -12.72 -9.90
CA ALA A 6 34.26 -13.20 -10.97
C ALA A 6 35.12 -13.57 -12.20
N ALA A 7 35.19 -14.86 -12.51
CA ALA A 7 35.84 -15.40 -13.70
C ALA A 7 35.16 -14.87 -14.98
N ARG A 8 35.95 -14.29 -15.91
CA ARG A 8 35.48 -13.91 -17.25
C ARG A 8 35.56 -15.12 -18.17
N ALA A 9 34.43 -15.54 -18.75
CA ALA A 9 34.43 -16.57 -19.79
C ALA A 9 34.91 -15.97 -21.12
N LEU A 10 36.00 -16.52 -21.68
CA LEU A 10 36.45 -16.22 -23.05
C LEU A 10 35.83 -17.24 -24.01
N ALA A 11 35.02 -16.77 -24.96
CA ALA A 11 34.64 -17.57 -26.12
C ALA A 11 35.68 -17.36 -27.23
N CYS A 12 36.50 -18.37 -27.52
CA CYS A 12 37.42 -18.39 -28.64
C CYS A 12 36.93 -19.39 -29.68
N ALA A 13 36.72 -18.95 -30.93
CA ALA A 13 36.48 -19.84 -32.06
C ALA A 13 37.81 -20.04 -32.81
N VAL A 14 38.21 -21.30 -33.03
CA VAL A 14 39.40 -21.66 -33.79
C VAL A 14 38.98 -22.01 -35.21
N VAL A 15 39.40 -21.23 -36.21
CA VAL A 15 39.16 -21.51 -37.64
C VAL A 15 40.50 -21.55 -38.38
N GLY A 16 41.04 -22.76 -38.56
CA GLY A 16 42.13 -23.03 -39.52
C GLY A 16 43.43 -22.25 -39.33
N PHE A 17 44.39 -22.47 -40.24
CA PHE A 17 45.74 -21.89 -40.23
C PHE A 17 45.72 -20.37 -40.57
N ALA A 18 45.11 -19.54 -39.73
CA ALA A 18 45.22 -18.09 -39.77
C ALA A 18 44.71 -17.49 -38.45
N VAL A 19 45.56 -16.70 -37.79
CA VAL A 19 45.30 -15.67 -36.76
C VAL A 19 44.02 -15.83 -35.91
N ALA A 20 44.20 -16.10 -34.61
CA ALA A 20 43.13 -16.03 -33.62
C ALA A 20 42.59 -14.59 -33.48
N LEU A 21 41.38 -14.33 -33.95
CA LEU A 21 40.66 -13.07 -33.73
C LEU A 21 39.84 -13.18 -32.44
N CYS A 22 40.40 -12.67 -31.33
CA CYS A 22 39.64 -12.47 -30.10
C CYS A 22 38.93 -11.11 -30.16
N VAL A 23 37.62 -11.10 -30.35
CA VAL A 23 36.82 -9.88 -30.22
C VAL A 23 36.49 -9.67 -28.74
N SER A 24 37.14 -8.68 -28.13
CA SER A 24 36.79 -8.20 -26.80
C SER A 24 35.49 -7.39 -26.88
N ALA A 25 34.39 -7.94 -26.39
CA ALA A 25 33.18 -7.17 -26.16
C ALA A 25 33.40 -6.23 -24.96
N THR A 26 33.62 -4.93 -25.22
CA THR A 26 33.63 -3.89 -24.20
C THR A 26 32.20 -3.44 -23.90
N PRO A 27 31.73 -3.48 -22.65
CA PRO A 27 30.46 -2.83 -22.28
C PRO A 27 30.59 -1.30 -22.42
N PRO A 28 29.49 -0.59 -22.74
CA PRO A 28 29.50 0.87 -22.91
C PRO A 28 29.82 1.60 -21.60
N PRO A 29 30.36 2.83 -21.67
CA PRO A 29 30.76 3.60 -20.49
C PRO A 29 29.53 4.01 -19.66
N ALA A 30 29.54 3.62 -18.37
CA ALA A 30 28.62 4.15 -17.39
C ALA A 30 28.98 5.62 -17.11
N ALA A 31 28.00 6.50 -17.31
CA ALA A 31 28.05 7.94 -17.04
C ALA A 31 27.86 8.21 -15.52
N PRO A 32 28.10 9.46 -15.04
CA PRO A 32 28.68 9.77 -13.73
C PRO A 32 27.68 9.77 -12.55
N GLU A 33 28.20 9.47 -11.36
CA GLU A 33 27.55 9.60 -10.04
C GLU A 33 27.24 11.07 -9.70
N PRO A 34 26.16 11.35 -8.93
CA PRO A 34 26.41 12.01 -7.65
C PRO A 34 25.42 11.68 -6.52
N ASP A 35 25.99 11.55 -5.34
CA ASP A 35 25.40 11.54 -3.99
C ASP A 35 24.24 12.54 -3.80
N ALA A 36 23.09 12.09 -3.29
CA ALA A 36 22.12 12.96 -2.64
C ALA A 36 21.19 12.20 -1.68
N VAL A 37 21.25 12.61 -0.42
CA VAL A 37 20.42 12.20 0.70
C VAL A 37 18.93 12.42 0.39
N CYS A 38 18.12 11.36 0.35
CA CYS A 38 16.65 11.45 0.29
C CYS A 38 16.08 11.83 1.66
N ASN A 39 16.04 13.13 1.99
CA ASN A 39 15.23 13.64 3.09
C ASN A 39 14.07 14.47 2.53
N SER A 40 12.85 14.09 2.90
CA SER A 40 11.58 14.46 2.27
C SER A 40 11.14 15.93 2.43
N LEU A 41 12.03 16.83 2.85
CA LEU A 41 11.67 18.21 3.14
C LEU A 41 12.49 19.25 2.36
N THR A 42 13.44 18.87 1.48
CA THR A 42 14.17 19.90 0.71
C THR A 42 14.80 19.46 -0.64
N GLY A 43 14.43 18.30 -1.22
CA GLY A 43 14.93 17.85 -2.54
C GLY A 43 13.82 17.46 -3.52
N PRO A 44 14.07 17.49 -4.85
CA PRO A 44 13.02 17.32 -5.85
C PRO A 44 12.55 15.87 -5.87
N PHE A 45 11.23 15.68 -5.92
CA PHE A 45 10.58 14.38 -6.01
C PHE A 45 11.26 13.50 -7.06
N CYS A 46 11.73 12.32 -6.64
CA CYS A 46 12.29 11.32 -7.53
C CYS A 46 11.18 10.78 -8.43
N LEU A 47 10.98 11.44 -9.57
CA LEU A 47 10.17 10.93 -10.67
C LEU A 47 10.94 9.79 -11.33
N ALA A 48 10.53 8.56 -11.05
CA ALA A 48 10.87 7.44 -11.91
C ALA A 48 10.33 7.74 -13.31
N HIS A 49 11.25 7.95 -14.27
CA HIS A 49 10.94 8.16 -15.67
C HIS A 49 10.10 7.00 -16.22
N GLY A 50 8.91 7.30 -16.79
CA GLY A 50 8.33 6.41 -17.80
C GLY A 50 6.83 6.18 -17.84
N ALA A 51 5.98 6.86 -17.05
CA ALA A 51 4.53 6.64 -17.16
C ALA A 51 3.69 7.88 -16.78
N SER A 52 3.60 8.90 -17.63
CA SER A 52 2.62 9.97 -17.38
C SER A 52 2.04 10.69 -18.60
N SER A 53 2.55 10.52 -19.82
CA SER A 53 2.01 11.28 -20.96
C SER A 53 0.64 10.79 -21.46
N GLN A 54 0.28 9.53 -21.21
CA GLN A 54 -1.01 8.98 -21.69
C GLN A 54 -2.17 9.45 -20.80
N PHE A 55 -1.87 9.87 -19.57
CA PHE A 55 -2.85 10.08 -18.50
C PHE A 55 -3.25 11.54 -18.27
N ALA A 56 -2.55 12.48 -18.91
CA ALA A 56 -2.74 13.91 -18.72
C ALA A 56 -4.12 14.41 -19.20
N ALA A 57 -4.74 13.78 -20.20
CA ALA A 57 -6.04 14.21 -20.74
C ALA A 57 -7.24 13.86 -19.83
N TYR A 58 -7.03 13.04 -18.80
CA TYR A 58 -8.05 12.63 -17.84
C TYR A 58 -7.64 12.88 -16.39
N MET A 59 -6.56 13.63 -16.18
CA MET A 59 -6.24 14.23 -14.90
C MET A 59 -6.86 15.63 -14.87
N THR A 60 -7.84 15.82 -13.99
CA THR A 60 -8.35 17.17 -13.71
C THR A 60 -7.26 17.96 -13.00
N PRO A 61 -6.93 19.19 -13.46
CA PRO A 61 -5.94 20.02 -12.78
C PRO A 61 -6.42 20.34 -11.37
N ILE A 62 -5.57 20.07 -10.38
CA ILE A 62 -5.79 20.51 -9.00
C ILE A 62 -5.53 22.03 -9.00
N THR A 63 -6.59 22.83 -8.95
CA THR A 63 -6.47 24.29 -8.84
C THR A 63 -6.14 24.65 -7.39
N VAL A 64 -5.42 25.76 -7.17
CA VAL A 64 -5.07 26.22 -5.82
C VAL A 64 -6.30 26.52 -4.94
N GLU A 65 -7.47 26.71 -5.54
CA GLU A 65 -8.75 26.80 -4.84
C GLU A 65 -9.16 25.48 -4.17
N SER A 66 -8.76 24.31 -4.71
CA SER A 66 -8.97 23.01 -4.05
C SER A 66 -7.89 22.67 -3.01
N VAL A 67 -6.84 23.48 -2.88
CA VAL A 67 -5.79 23.31 -1.86
C VAL A 67 -6.14 24.09 -0.58
N PHE A 68 -6.89 25.20 -0.72
CA PHE A 68 -7.35 26.00 0.42
C PHE A 68 -8.86 25.82 0.73
N GLY A 69 -9.56 25.01 -0.06
CA GLY A 69 -10.91 24.53 0.22
C GLY A 69 -10.88 23.08 0.73
N SER A 70 -11.02 22.93 2.04
CA SER A 70 -11.24 21.67 2.79
C SER A 70 -10.06 20.71 2.93
N SER A 71 -9.77 20.39 4.19
CA SER A 71 -8.79 19.43 4.70
C SER A 71 -9.13 17.97 4.36
N GLU A 72 -9.11 17.56 3.09
CA GLU A 72 -9.42 16.19 2.67
C GLU A 72 -8.26 15.57 1.87
N ALA A 73 -7.15 15.29 2.56
CA ALA A 73 -6.18 14.30 2.13
C ALA A 73 -6.40 13.00 2.93
N ALA A 74 -6.99 12.00 2.28
CA ALA A 74 -6.94 10.58 2.62
C ALA A 74 -7.31 10.14 4.06
N ALA A 75 -8.34 10.73 4.66
CA ALA A 75 -9.15 10.07 5.68
C ALA A 75 -10.61 10.07 5.18
N ARG A 76 -11.14 8.90 4.82
CA ARG A 76 -12.59 8.77 4.60
C ARG A 76 -13.26 8.91 5.96
N ASP A 77 -13.59 10.13 6.32
CA ASP A 77 -14.37 10.44 7.51
C ASP A 77 -15.85 10.15 7.24
N VAL A 78 -16.25 8.88 7.41
CA VAL A 78 -17.67 8.51 7.45
C VAL A 78 -17.94 7.62 8.65
N ALA A 79 -18.30 8.28 9.75
CA ALA A 79 -19.46 7.96 10.59
C ALA A 79 -19.45 8.86 11.83
N ALA A 80 -20.01 10.06 11.72
CA ALA A 80 -20.28 10.88 12.89
C ALA A 80 -21.65 10.49 13.46
N ALA A 81 -21.66 9.53 14.38
CA ALA A 81 -22.73 9.45 15.37
C ALA A 81 -22.18 10.13 16.64
N ASP A 82 -22.82 11.22 17.07
CA ASP A 82 -22.57 11.87 18.36
C ASP A 82 -21.29 12.74 18.48
N GLY A 83 -20.84 13.38 17.40
CA GLY A 83 -19.74 14.36 17.45
C GLY A 83 -18.35 13.78 17.79
N LYS A 84 -18.25 12.46 18.01
CA LYS A 84 -16.99 11.73 18.07
C LYS A 84 -16.68 11.17 16.70
N ARG A 85 -15.53 11.56 16.14
CA ARG A 85 -15.00 10.94 14.92
C ARG A 85 -14.37 9.62 15.33
N CYS A 86 -14.82 8.53 14.75
CA CYS A 86 -14.18 7.24 14.93
C CYS A 86 -13.10 7.07 13.87
N PHE A 87 -11.91 6.68 14.31
CA PHE A 87 -10.81 6.40 13.41
C PHE A 87 -10.54 4.91 13.35
N PHE A 88 -10.41 4.38 12.13
CA PHE A 88 -10.17 2.97 11.89
C PHE A 88 -8.85 2.75 11.13
N GLN A 89 -8.05 1.79 11.60
CA GLN A 89 -7.00 1.18 10.79
C GLN A 89 -7.65 0.11 9.94
N HIS A 90 -7.72 0.34 8.63
CA HIS A 90 -8.30 -0.60 7.68
C HIS A 90 -7.33 -1.69 7.24
N PHE A 91 -7.89 -2.88 7.01
CA PHE A 91 -7.21 -4.05 6.49
C PHE A 91 -8.10 -4.70 5.42
N ALA A 92 -7.62 -4.70 4.18
CA ALA A 92 -8.31 -5.36 3.08
C ALA A 92 -7.96 -6.85 3.06
N ARG A 93 -8.90 -7.68 2.60
CA ARG A 93 -8.72 -9.13 2.48
C ARG A 93 -8.29 -9.75 3.81
N SER A 94 -8.98 -9.36 4.87
CA SER A 94 -8.66 -9.78 6.23
C SER A 94 -9.88 -10.09 7.08
N TRP A 95 -9.67 -10.88 8.11
CA TRP A 95 -10.63 -11.18 9.15
C TRP A 95 -10.02 -10.94 10.52
N MET A 96 -10.74 -10.30 11.43
CA MET A 96 -10.35 -10.25 12.85
C MET A 96 -10.92 -11.48 13.53
N ASP A 97 -10.17 -12.15 14.40
CA ASP A 97 -10.76 -13.23 15.20
C ASP A 97 -11.47 -12.64 16.43
N ASN A 98 -12.38 -13.41 17.03
CA ASN A 98 -13.08 -13.01 18.24
C ASN A 98 -12.33 -13.40 19.52
N ASN A 99 -11.32 -14.27 19.45
CA ASN A 99 -10.58 -14.79 20.61
C ASN A 99 -11.51 -15.29 21.74
N GLY A 100 -12.71 -15.78 21.40
CA GLY A 100 -13.75 -16.14 22.36
C GLY A 100 -15.10 -15.50 22.03
N GLU A 101 -16.19 -16.16 22.42
CA GLU A 101 -17.56 -15.69 22.16
C GLU A 101 -17.91 -14.43 22.97
N GLU A 102 -17.24 -14.21 24.11
CA GLU A 102 -17.45 -13.04 24.96
C GLU A 102 -17.09 -11.71 24.29
N ASN A 103 -16.31 -11.77 23.20
CA ASN A 103 -15.86 -10.59 22.47
C ASN A 103 -16.72 -10.29 21.25
N ASP A 104 -17.61 -11.19 20.84
CA ASP A 104 -18.56 -10.91 19.78
C ASP A 104 -19.71 -10.04 20.33
N LEU A 105 -19.79 -8.81 19.83
CA LEU A 105 -20.76 -7.83 20.29
C LEU A 105 -22.07 -7.97 19.53
N MET A 106 -21.98 -7.99 18.20
CA MET A 106 -23.13 -8.21 17.33
C MET A 106 -22.68 -8.69 15.95
N ASN A 107 -23.61 -9.31 15.24
CA ASN A 107 -23.56 -9.44 13.80
C ASN A 107 -24.80 -8.79 13.19
N LYS A 108 -24.65 -8.17 12.02
CA LYS A 108 -25.77 -7.56 11.30
C LYS A 108 -25.46 -7.51 9.82
N ASP A 109 -26.46 -7.79 9.00
CA ASP A 109 -26.36 -7.58 7.56
C ASP A 109 -26.39 -6.09 7.22
N VAL A 110 -25.41 -5.66 6.44
CA VAL A 110 -25.18 -4.31 5.95
C VAL A 110 -24.83 -4.36 4.47
N ARG A 111 -24.91 -3.22 3.80
CA ARG A 111 -24.69 -3.16 2.34
C ARG A 111 -23.28 -2.70 1.97
N SER A 112 -22.53 -2.19 2.94
CA SER A 112 -21.19 -1.65 2.72
C SER A 112 -20.31 -1.72 3.96
N VAL A 113 -19.02 -1.53 3.75
CA VAL A 113 -18.02 -1.36 4.82
C VAL A 113 -18.30 -0.10 5.63
N ASP A 114 -18.68 1.00 4.98
CA ASP A 114 -18.95 2.28 5.67
C ASP A 114 -20.12 2.15 6.67
N GLU A 115 -21.15 1.37 6.34
CA GLU A 115 -22.23 1.04 7.27
C GLU A 115 -21.73 0.22 8.47
N CYS A 116 -20.80 -0.72 8.24
CA CYS A 116 -20.19 -1.52 9.30
C CYS A 116 -19.33 -0.64 10.24
N GLU A 117 -18.59 0.31 9.67
CA GLU A 117 -17.82 1.32 10.44
C GLU A 117 -18.72 2.21 11.27
N ALA A 118 -19.84 2.66 10.71
CA ALA A 118 -20.81 3.46 11.44
C ALA A 118 -21.43 2.71 12.62
N LEU A 119 -21.75 1.43 12.44
CA LEU A 119 -22.23 0.59 13.52
C LEU A 119 -21.18 0.39 14.61
N CYS A 120 -19.92 0.14 14.24
CA CYS A 120 -18.83 0.03 15.21
C CYS A 120 -18.59 1.36 15.93
N CYS A 121 -18.68 2.49 15.23
CA CYS A 121 -18.48 3.80 15.82
C CYS A 121 -19.56 4.13 16.87
N ALA A 122 -20.83 3.85 16.52
CA ALA A 122 -21.97 4.03 17.42
C ALA A 122 -21.92 3.10 18.63
N HIS A 123 -21.28 1.93 18.53
CA HIS A 123 -21.19 0.99 19.62
C HIS A 123 -20.00 1.32 20.55
N PRO A 124 -20.24 1.64 21.85
CA PRO A 124 -19.19 2.14 22.74
C PRO A 124 -18.12 1.10 23.06
N GLN A 125 -18.48 -0.18 23.01
CA GLN A 125 -17.54 -1.29 23.27
C GLN A 125 -16.82 -1.79 22.02
N CYS A 126 -17.20 -1.35 20.81
CA CYS A 126 -16.59 -1.87 19.61
C CYS A 126 -15.15 -1.37 19.46
N GLN A 127 -14.23 -2.32 19.32
CA GLN A 127 -12.81 -2.10 19.11
C GLN A 127 -12.35 -2.60 17.75
N SER A 128 -13.05 -3.56 17.14
CA SER A 128 -12.78 -3.99 15.78
C SER A 128 -14.04 -4.45 15.07
N PHE A 129 -14.00 -4.43 13.73
CA PHE A 129 -15.06 -4.96 12.90
C PHE A 129 -14.52 -5.87 11.79
N SER A 130 -15.37 -6.73 11.25
CA SER A 130 -15.10 -7.52 10.05
C SER A 130 -16.34 -7.60 9.19
N PHE A 131 -16.24 -7.08 7.97
CA PHE A 131 -17.25 -7.15 6.94
C PHE A 131 -16.97 -8.33 6.03
N TRP A 132 -17.91 -9.27 5.95
CA TRP A 132 -17.76 -10.56 5.28
C TRP A 132 -18.69 -10.67 4.08
N MET A 133 -18.14 -11.18 2.98
CA MET A 133 -18.87 -11.54 1.75
C MET A 133 -19.73 -10.40 1.17
N GLY A 134 -19.38 -9.15 1.47
CA GLY A 134 -20.14 -8.00 0.97
C GLY A 134 -21.51 -7.82 1.63
N GLN A 135 -21.81 -8.52 2.73
CA GLN A 135 -23.13 -8.50 3.34
C GLN A 135 -23.12 -8.47 4.86
N THR A 136 -22.30 -9.26 5.55
CA THR A 136 -22.44 -9.40 7.01
C THR A 136 -21.34 -8.64 7.74
N CYS A 137 -21.73 -7.76 8.66
CA CYS A 137 -20.83 -7.04 9.56
C CYS A 137 -20.75 -7.75 10.91
N PHE A 138 -19.55 -8.02 11.38
CA PHE A 138 -19.25 -8.58 12.69
C PHE A 138 -18.53 -7.53 13.53
N LEU A 139 -19.10 -7.15 14.67
CA LEU A 139 -18.50 -6.20 15.61
C LEU A 139 -17.93 -6.93 16.81
N ARG A 140 -16.75 -6.49 17.26
CA ARG A 140 -16.02 -7.13 18.35
C ARG A 140 -15.51 -6.13 19.36
N SER A 141 -15.43 -6.57 20.62
CA SER A 141 -14.98 -5.77 21.75
C SER A 141 -13.47 -5.70 21.92
N THR A 142 -12.72 -6.47 21.13
CA THR A 142 -11.26 -6.53 21.18
C THR A 142 -10.64 -6.12 19.85
N ARG A 143 -9.41 -5.58 19.91
CA ARG A 143 -8.57 -5.38 18.73
C ARG A 143 -7.73 -6.64 18.55
N ASN A 144 -7.70 -7.18 17.35
CA ASN A 144 -6.90 -8.36 17.04
C ASN A 144 -6.01 -8.12 15.82
N GLN A 145 -5.08 -9.06 15.61
CA GLN A 145 -4.30 -9.08 14.38
C GLN A 145 -5.18 -9.60 13.24
N PRO A 146 -5.21 -8.93 12.08
CA PRO A 146 -5.95 -9.40 10.93
C PRO A 146 -5.31 -10.69 10.39
N ARG A 147 -6.10 -11.76 10.29
CA ARG A 147 -5.72 -12.94 9.50
C ARG A 147 -6.13 -12.76 8.04
N ALA A 148 -5.42 -13.38 7.12
CA ALA A 148 -5.72 -13.27 5.69
C ALA A 148 -7.05 -13.97 5.35
N GLU A 149 -7.96 -13.24 4.69
CA GLU A 149 -9.27 -13.74 4.26
C GLU A 149 -9.77 -12.96 3.04
N SER A 150 -9.85 -13.61 1.87
CA SER A 150 -9.98 -12.86 0.61
C SER A 150 -11.31 -12.11 0.43
N ASN A 151 -12.38 -12.57 1.08
CA ASN A 151 -13.73 -12.02 0.92
C ASN A 151 -14.15 -11.18 2.13
N SER A 152 -13.18 -10.65 2.86
CA SER A 152 -13.43 -9.88 4.07
C SER A 152 -12.66 -8.58 4.07
N PHE A 153 -13.21 -7.60 4.77
CA PHE A 153 -12.57 -6.34 5.06
C PHE A 153 -12.72 -6.06 6.55
N SER A 154 -11.64 -5.72 7.23
CA SER A 154 -11.66 -5.48 8.67
C SER A 154 -11.09 -4.14 9.03
N GLY A 155 -11.41 -3.67 10.23
CA GLY A 155 -10.77 -2.50 10.78
C GLY A 155 -10.64 -2.57 12.29
N ASN A 156 -9.56 -1.99 12.81
CA ASN A 156 -9.35 -1.77 14.24
C ASN A 156 -9.61 -0.30 14.57
N ARG A 157 -10.43 -0.04 15.59
CA ARG A 157 -10.68 1.30 16.09
C ARG A 157 -9.43 1.84 16.80
N ILE A 158 -9.04 3.08 16.53
CA ILE A 158 -7.85 3.72 17.09
C ILE A 158 -8.21 4.95 17.94
N GLY A 159 -9.35 5.61 17.66
CA GLY A 159 -9.85 6.80 18.37
C GLY A 159 -11.36 6.90 18.31
#